data_AF-A0A674JEM8-F1
#
_entry.id   AF-A0A674JEM8-F1
#
_cell.length_a   1.000
_cell.length_b   1.000
_cell.length_c   1.000
_cell.angle_alpha   90.00
_cell.angle_beta   90.00
_cell.angle_gamma   90.00
#
_symmetry.space_group_name_H-M   'P 1'
#
loop_
_entity.id
_entity.type
_entity.pdbx_description
1 polymer ?
#
loop_
_entity_poly.entity_id
_entity_poly.type
_entity_poly.pdbx_seq_one_letter_code
_entity_poly.pdbx_strand_id
1 'polypeptide(L)'
;FYRPPCFSTMTPSPHLTCFLWIFRLSPSVLQGFICAAANEMETERFQQLAKAMKQKNVKLGEDQVSPHRVTLNGIPKDLDNYPKDMLLFLSPSDYAGTGSCQQYFSNIGEANIDLLPRDSPQRKQLLVEALACLEIPGTLVSEENAEILGHLVCDLGEEYIRSSSGSLLPQLNECESFVPSQEEAIRNVLSSGSTPFGPPSKWSASTLNELSGLFRLFDRDILQKIPQVCYKRASCCFLTCPRCECECPADKTITEEVVNDELMPIYYTPEELQACLQGVTLVEHLEQMANYAFTDQQLAVLKKKLDELYPSGYPEKIIPNLGAISSLVTINDIKKWNITSAATLAVLLSNEPPNEQVISWQLSAYLFIWISKGRRDASFYLPKSSLFCRMANSLDPSACPQSTKDILYPKAKQAFSDQRNQFPAYYNLIKPYLSGAPGEDLRALSKDNVNMDIGTFMSLKIDSVLNLTADDIKGLLGLNLQDLKKQQDNSPVKDWIRQQRQSELDKLGLGLTGGIPDGYISIPPKIESMKYMAFGFHQLLYCMS
;
A
#
# COMPACT_ATOMS: atom_id res chain seq x y z
N PHE A 1 11.93 -37.32 59.53
CA PHE A 1 12.82 -36.28 59.00
C PHE A 1 11.96 -35.14 58.47
N TYR A 2 12.46 -33.91 58.64
CA TYR A 2 11.77 -32.60 58.78
C TYR A 2 10.88 -32.08 57.63
N ARG A 3 10.03 -31.10 57.99
CA ARG A 3 9.16 -30.20 57.18
C ARG A 3 9.94 -28.98 56.58
N PRO A 4 9.32 -28.06 55.77
CA PRO A 4 9.84 -27.35 54.56
C PRO A 4 10.59 -26.01 54.82
N PRO A 5 11.00 -25.22 53.78
CA PRO A 5 10.21 -24.01 53.42
C PRO A 5 10.31 -23.48 51.95
N CYS A 6 9.51 -22.43 51.71
CA CYS A 6 9.28 -21.56 50.55
C CYS A 6 10.48 -20.77 49.97
N PHE A 7 10.25 -20.19 48.77
CA PHE A 7 10.76 -18.91 48.20
C PHE A 7 12.21 -18.48 48.50
N SER A 8 13.01 -18.22 47.44
CA SER A 8 13.73 -16.95 47.24
C SER A 8 14.49 -16.89 45.90
N THR A 9 14.13 -15.87 45.11
CA THR A 9 14.99 -15.04 44.25
C THR A 9 15.96 -15.71 43.27
N MET A 10 15.57 -15.77 41.99
CA MET A 10 16.53 -15.62 40.88
C MET A 10 15.92 -14.68 39.84
N THR A 11 16.48 -13.48 39.76
CA THR A 11 16.30 -12.52 38.67
C THR A 11 16.75 -13.15 37.34
N PRO A 12 15.94 -13.15 36.28
CA PRO A 12 16.43 -13.51 34.97
C PRO A 12 17.15 -12.33 34.33
N SER A 13 18.37 -12.59 33.87
CA SER A 13 19.24 -11.72 33.09
C SER A 13 18.54 -11.11 31.87
N PRO A 14 18.83 -9.85 31.50
CA PRO A 14 18.22 -9.13 30.36
C PRO A 14 18.57 -9.70 28.98
N HIS A 15 19.41 -10.74 28.90
CA HIS A 15 19.81 -11.33 27.62
C HIS A 15 18.83 -12.38 27.07
N LEU A 16 17.91 -12.91 27.89
CA LEU A 16 17.00 -13.98 27.46
C LEU A 16 15.63 -13.50 26.93
N THR A 17 15.27 -12.23 27.12
CA THR A 17 14.05 -11.65 26.52
C THR A 17 14.25 -11.18 25.07
N CYS A 18 15.50 -11.11 24.58
CA CYS A 18 15.81 -10.66 23.21
C CYS A 18 15.57 -11.71 22.11
N PHE A 19 15.38 -13.00 22.44
CA PHE A 19 15.33 -14.06 21.42
C PHE A 19 13.96 -14.27 20.74
N LEU A 20 12.92 -13.53 21.15
CA LEU A 20 11.55 -13.72 20.64
C LEU A 20 11.00 -12.55 19.79
N TRP A 21 11.79 -11.51 19.54
CA TRP A 21 11.37 -10.26 18.87
C TRP A 21 11.42 -10.24 17.33
N ILE A 22 11.86 -11.31 16.64
CA ILE A 22 12.46 -11.18 15.29
C ILE A 22 11.82 -12.04 14.19
N PHE A 23 10.56 -12.47 14.31
CA PHE A 23 9.87 -13.00 13.13
C PHE A 23 8.45 -12.47 13.01
N ARG A 24 8.31 -11.22 12.52
CA ARG A 24 7.50 -10.84 11.32
C ARG A 24 7.13 -9.35 11.32
N LEU A 25 7.98 -8.53 10.71
CA LEU A 25 7.59 -7.21 10.20
C LEU A 25 7.67 -7.18 8.69
N SER A 26 6.73 -6.47 8.05
CA SER A 26 6.80 -6.15 6.63
C SER A 26 8.02 -5.24 6.37
N PRO A 27 8.87 -5.56 5.38
CA PRO A 27 10.06 -4.77 5.03
C PRO A 27 9.78 -3.30 4.67
N SER A 28 8.52 -2.93 4.45
CA SER A 28 8.12 -1.60 3.97
C SER A 28 8.13 -0.51 5.05
N VAL A 29 8.12 -0.85 6.35
CA VAL A 29 8.03 0.15 7.43
C VAL A 29 9.40 0.50 8.03
N LEU A 30 10.42 -0.35 7.85
CA LEU A 30 11.74 -0.20 8.49
C LEU A 30 12.91 -0.30 7.50
N GLN A 31 12.89 0.47 6.41
CA GLN A 31 14.13 0.72 5.67
C GLN A 31 15.10 1.53 6.55
N GLY A 32 16.00 0.84 7.25
CA GLY A 32 17.21 1.42 7.86
C GLY A 32 17.32 1.37 9.39
N PHE A 33 16.33 0.89 10.13
CA PHE A 33 16.41 0.81 11.59
C PHE A 33 16.87 -0.58 12.06
N ILE A 34 18.11 -0.66 12.53
CA ILE A 34 18.68 -1.86 13.16
C ILE A 34 18.33 -1.82 14.66
N CYS A 35 17.86 -2.92 15.24
CA CYS A 35 17.41 -2.99 16.64
C CYS A 35 18.43 -2.48 17.69
N ALA A 36 19.72 -2.55 17.37
CA ALA A 36 20.79 -1.96 18.19
C ALA A 36 20.63 -0.43 18.33
N ALA A 37 20.26 0.26 17.25
CA ALA A 37 20.08 1.71 17.25
C ALA A 37 18.85 2.16 18.05
N ALA A 38 17.80 1.34 18.15
CA ALA A 38 16.63 1.64 18.98
C ALA A 38 16.93 1.43 20.48
N ASN A 39 17.76 0.45 20.83
CA ASN A 39 18.20 0.21 22.21
C ASN A 39 19.19 1.27 22.72
N GLU A 40 20.04 1.81 21.85
CA GLU A 40 20.97 2.91 22.16
C GLU A 40 20.35 4.30 22.00
N MET A 41 19.08 4.38 21.56
CA MET A 41 18.38 5.64 21.35
C MET A 41 17.99 6.31 22.68
N GLU A 42 18.24 7.62 22.77
CA GLU A 42 17.77 8.50 23.84
C GLU A 42 16.24 8.45 24.00
N THR A 43 15.76 8.49 25.24
CA THR A 43 14.34 8.35 25.59
C THR A 43 13.44 9.35 24.86
N GLU A 44 13.86 10.62 24.74
CA GLU A 44 13.08 11.66 24.05
C GLU A 44 12.89 11.34 22.56
N ARG A 45 13.95 10.87 21.90
CA ARG A 45 13.91 10.49 20.49
C ARG A 45 13.07 9.24 20.27
N PHE A 46 13.07 8.32 21.22
CA PHE A 46 12.21 7.14 21.22
C PHE A 46 10.73 7.51 21.40
N GLN A 47 10.43 8.46 22.28
CA GLN A 47 9.08 9.00 22.44
C GLN A 47 8.56 9.67 21.15
N GLN A 48 9.41 10.42 20.45
CA GLN A 48 9.05 11.00 19.14
C GLN A 48 8.76 9.92 18.09
N LEU A 49 9.55 8.85 18.05
CA LEU A 49 9.32 7.71 17.17
C LEU A 49 7.97 7.04 17.46
N ALA A 50 7.65 6.79 18.73
CA ALA A 50 6.37 6.20 19.12
C ALA A 50 5.18 7.07 18.70
N LYS A 51 5.28 8.40 18.84
CA LYS A 51 4.25 9.34 18.35
C LYS A 51 4.10 9.30 16.83
N ALA A 52 5.20 9.20 16.10
CA ALA A 52 5.17 9.07 14.64
C ALA A 52 4.52 7.74 14.19
N MET A 53 4.70 6.66 14.96
CA MET A 53 4.05 5.37 14.69
C MET A 53 2.53 5.46 14.81
N LYS A 54 2.01 6.24 15.78
CA LYS A 54 0.58 6.55 15.87
C LYS A 54 0.09 7.29 14.62
N GLN A 55 0.78 8.35 14.19
CA GLN A 55 0.40 9.15 13.00
C GLN A 55 0.35 8.32 11.71
N LYS A 56 1.12 7.23 11.65
CA LYS A 56 1.19 6.32 10.52
C LYS A 56 0.27 5.09 10.67
N ASN A 57 -0.54 5.01 11.72
CA ASN A 57 -1.43 3.87 12.02
C ASN A 57 -0.71 2.51 11.91
N VAL A 58 0.51 2.44 12.44
CA VAL A 58 1.31 1.21 12.42
C VAL A 58 0.66 0.17 13.34
N LYS A 59 0.31 -1.00 12.79
CA LYS A 59 -0.15 -2.16 13.59
C LYS A 59 1.03 -2.76 14.34
N LEU A 60 0.90 -2.89 15.66
CA LEU A 60 1.94 -3.45 16.52
C LEU A 60 1.62 -4.91 16.86
N GLY A 61 2.65 -5.76 16.85
CA GLY A 61 2.57 -7.14 17.34
C GLY A 61 2.82 -7.25 18.84
N GLU A 62 2.51 -8.41 19.44
CA GLU A 62 2.63 -8.70 20.88
C GLU A 62 4.04 -8.38 21.44
N ASP A 63 5.07 -8.66 20.67
CA ASP A 63 6.47 -8.38 21.02
C ASP A 63 6.79 -6.87 21.00
N GLN A 64 6.06 -6.07 20.22
CA GLN A 64 6.40 -4.68 19.91
C GLN A 64 5.82 -3.66 20.89
N VAL A 65 4.91 -4.08 21.77
CA VAL A 65 4.16 -3.19 22.65
C VAL A 65 4.69 -3.34 24.08
N SER A 66 5.79 -2.64 24.38
CA SER A 66 6.29 -2.51 25.75
C SER A 66 6.35 -1.03 26.16
N PRO A 67 5.60 -0.60 27.18
CA PRO A 67 5.57 0.80 27.59
C PRO A 67 6.83 1.21 28.36
N HIS A 68 7.62 0.23 28.82
CA HIS A 68 8.76 0.42 29.72
C HIS A 68 9.72 1.49 29.20
N ARG A 69 10.06 1.48 27.90
CA ARG A 69 10.97 2.49 27.32
C ARG A 69 10.36 3.89 27.24
N VAL A 70 9.05 4.00 27.04
CA VAL A 70 8.35 5.29 26.97
C VAL A 70 8.22 5.92 28.36
N THR A 71 8.06 5.08 29.40
CA THR A 71 7.88 5.51 30.79
C THR A 71 9.17 5.57 31.62
N LEU A 72 10.34 5.28 31.02
CA LEU A 72 11.66 5.31 31.68
C LEU A 72 11.94 6.61 32.45
N ASN A 73 11.53 7.76 31.90
CA ASN A 73 11.74 9.08 32.48
C ASN A 73 10.48 9.63 33.18
N GLY A 74 9.58 8.74 33.60
CA GLY A 74 8.25 9.07 34.10
C GLY A 74 7.18 8.94 33.02
N ILE A 75 5.92 8.98 33.46
CA ILE A 75 4.78 8.78 32.57
C ILE A 75 4.53 10.07 31.77
N PRO A 76 4.51 10.02 30.42
CA PRO A 76 4.18 11.17 29.60
C PRO A 76 2.79 11.72 29.96
N LYS A 77 2.64 13.05 29.92
CA LYS A 77 1.33 13.68 30.13
C LYS A 77 0.45 13.67 28.88
N ASP A 78 0.99 13.28 27.74
CA ASP A 78 0.31 13.29 26.44
C ASP A 78 0.21 11.89 25.84
N LEU A 79 -0.20 10.90 26.64
CA LEU A 79 -0.35 9.50 26.22
C LEU A 79 -1.31 9.33 25.03
N ASP A 80 -2.24 10.26 24.82
CA ASP A 80 -3.11 10.32 23.64
C ASP A 80 -2.37 10.59 22.33
N ASN A 81 -1.08 10.93 22.35
CA ASN A 81 -0.26 11.04 21.16
C ASN A 81 0.47 9.73 20.80
N TYR A 82 0.29 8.66 21.59
CA TYR A 82 0.92 7.36 21.40
C TYR A 82 -0.07 6.31 20.85
N PRO A 83 0.42 5.19 20.26
CA PRO A 83 -0.44 4.10 19.81
C PRO A 83 -1.31 3.55 20.95
N LYS A 84 -2.59 3.31 20.68
CA LYS A 84 -3.58 2.88 21.69
C LYS A 84 -3.21 1.54 22.33
N ASP A 85 -2.64 0.62 21.55
CA ASP A 85 -2.11 -0.67 22.00
C ASP A 85 -1.14 -0.55 23.19
N MET A 86 -0.36 0.53 23.26
CA MET A 86 0.58 0.75 24.37
C MET A 86 -0.13 0.91 25.72
N LEU A 87 -1.35 1.47 25.72
CA LEU A 87 -2.13 1.74 26.92
C LEU A 87 -2.56 0.44 27.63
N LEU A 88 -2.63 -0.68 26.91
CA LEU A 88 -2.90 -2.02 27.46
C LEU A 88 -1.91 -2.40 28.57
N PHE A 89 -0.72 -1.79 28.56
CA PHE A 89 0.36 -2.07 29.48
C PHE A 89 0.53 -1.04 30.60
N LEU A 90 -0.36 -0.05 30.67
CA LEU A 90 -0.40 0.98 31.71
C LEU A 90 -1.64 0.77 32.59
N SER A 91 -1.67 1.40 33.76
CA SER A 91 -2.86 1.45 34.60
C SER A 91 -3.66 2.76 34.38
N PRO A 92 -4.95 2.80 34.75
CA PRO A 92 -5.73 4.04 34.76
C PRO A 92 -5.09 5.15 35.61
N SER A 93 -4.38 4.76 36.67
CA SER A 93 -3.64 5.70 37.53
C SER A 93 -2.47 6.35 36.79
N ASP A 94 -1.80 5.60 35.90
CA ASP A 94 -0.72 6.14 35.09
C ASP A 94 -1.25 7.16 34.07
N TYR A 95 -2.46 6.92 33.56
CA TYR A 95 -3.12 7.79 32.58
C TYR A 95 -3.76 9.05 33.20
N ALA A 96 -3.89 9.13 34.54
CA ALA A 96 -4.55 10.24 35.22
C ALA A 96 -3.92 11.62 34.92
N GLY A 97 -2.65 11.66 34.48
CA GLY A 97 -1.97 12.88 34.03
C GLY A 97 -2.33 13.34 32.61
N THR A 98 -2.99 12.49 31.82
CA THR A 98 -3.38 12.74 30.42
C THR A 98 -4.88 13.01 30.29
N GLY A 99 -5.72 12.19 30.90
CA GLY A 99 -7.16 12.29 30.69
C GLY A 99 -7.99 11.61 31.78
N SER A 100 -9.30 11.53 31.54
CA SER A 100 -10.23 10.87 32.46
C SER A 100 -10.16 9.35 32.34
N CYS A 101 -10.70 8.67 33.35
CA CYS A 101 -10.82 7.22 33.34
C CYS A 101 -11.66 6.70 32.16
N GLN A 102 -12.76 7.38 31.82
CA GLN A 102 -13.57 7.05 30.64
C GLN A 102 -12.77 7.19 29.33
N GLN A 103 -11.95 8.24 29.21
CA GLN A 103 -11.11 8.43 28.03
C GLN A 103 -10.03 7.33 27.92
N TYR A 104 -9.46 6.92 29.05
CA TYR A 104 -8.54 5.78 29.10
C TYR A 104 -9.19 4.51 28.54
N PHE A 105 -10.37 4.14 29.05
CA PHE A 105 -11.04 2.92 28.62
C PHE A 105 -11.63 3.01 27.21
N SER A 106 -12.03 4.19 26.74
CA SER A 106 -12.38 4.40 25.33
C SER A 106 -11.18 4.13 24.41
N ASN A 107 -9.98 4.59 24.79
CA ASN A 107 -8.77 4.27 24.03
C ASN A 107 -8.39 2.78 24.10
N ILE A 108 -8.60 2.12 25.25
CA ILE A 108 -8.38 0.66 25.41
C ILE A 108 -9.39 -0.13 24.58
N GLY A 109 -10.65 0.29 24.53
CA GLY A 109 -11.72 -0.36 23.77
C GLY A 109 -11.46 -0.39 22.27
N GLU A 110 -10.70 0.57 21.73
CA GLU A 110 -10.25 0.60 20.34
C GLU A 110 -8.89 -0.08 20.10
N ALA A 111 -8.19 -0.49 21.15
CA ALA A 111 -6.89 -1.15 21.04
C ALA A 111 -7.04 -2.63 20.69
N ASN A 112 -5.99 -3.21 20.11
CA ASN A 112 -5.97 -4.65 19.84
C ASN A 112 -5.77 -5.45 21.14
N ILE A 113 -6.87 -5.79 21.82
CA ILE A 113 -6.84 -6.50 23.11
C ILE A 113 -6.21 -7.89 23.03
N ASP A 114 -6.11 -8.48 21.82
CA ASP A 114 -5.50 -9.80 21.60
C ASP A 114 -3.96 -9.78 21.66
N LEU A 115 -3.35 -8.61 21.82
CA LEU A 115 -1.97 -8.47 22.28
C LEU A 115 -1.78 -8.97 23.71
N LEU A 116 -2.85 -9.03 24.50
CA LEU A 116 -2.85 -9.66 25.81
C LEU A 116 -3.57 -11.02 25.70
N PRO A 117 -2.91 -12.14 26.07
CA PRO A 117 -3.59 -13.42 26.16
C PRO A 117 -4.84 -13.32 27.03
N ARG A 118 -5.95 -13.95 26.64
CA ARG A 118 -7.24 -13.94 27.37
C ARG A 118 -7.09 -14.28 28.85
N ASP A 119 -6.22 -15.23 29.17
CA ASP A 119 -5.99 -15.67 30.54
C ASP A 119 -5.00 -14.81 31.33
N SER A 120 -4.39 -13.82 30.70
CA SER A 120 -3.42 -12.95 31.35
C SER A 120 -4.08 -12.18 32.52
N PRO A 121 -3.39 -12.07 33.66
CA PRO A 121 -3.87 -11.28 34.80
C PRO A 121 -4.17 -9.84 34.39
N GLN A 122 -3.38 -9.29 33.46
CA GLN A 122 -3.49 -7.92 32.98
C GLN A 122 -4.78 -7.65 32.21
N ARG A 123 -5.15 -8.52 31.26
CA ARG A 123 -6.42 -8.39 30.51
C ARG A 123 -7.63 -8.52 31.43
N LYS A 124 -7.58 -9.47 32.38
CA LYS A 124 -8.62 -9.63 33.42
C LYS A 124 -8.73 -8.40 34.32
N GLN A 125 -7.59 -7.80 34.69
CA GLN A 125 -7.57 -6.58 35.49
C GLN A 125 -8.14 -5.38 34.74
N LEU A 126 -7.76 -5.18 33.46
CA LEU A 126 -8.31 -4.10 32.62
C LEU A 126 -9.84 -4.16 32.55
N LEU A 127 -10.43 -5.34 32.40
CA LEU A 127 -11.88 -5.48 32.40
C LEU A 127 -12.49 -5.08 33.75
N VAL A 128 -11.93 -5.55 34.87
CA VAL A 128 -12.43 -5.20 36.21
C VAL A 128 -12.33 -3.70 36.47
N GLU A 129 -11.22 -3.09 36.08
CA GLU A 129 -11.01 -1.64 36.23
C GLU A 129 -11.94 -0.84 35.30
N ALA A 130 -12.21 -1.33 34.09
CA ALA A 130 -13.16 -0.70 33.16
C ALA A 130 -14.58 -0.69 33.73
N LEU A 131 -15.03 -1.82 34.26
CA LEU A 131 -16.35 -1.96 34.88
C LEU A 131 -16.49 -1.03 36.10
N ALA A 132 -15.43 -0.93 36.92
CA ALA A 132 -15.40 -0.02 38.06
C ALA A 132 -15.40 1.45 37.63
N CYS A 133 -14.64 1.79 36.58
CA CYS A 133 -14.55 3.14 36.02
C CYS A 133 -15.89 3.66 35.48
N LEU A 134 -16.65 2.78 34.83
CA LEU A 134 -17.94 3.09 34.22
C LEU A 134 -19.11 2.96 35.20
N GLU A 135 -18.84 2.62 36.47
CA GLU A 135 -19.82 2.46 37.53
C GLU A 135 -21.01 1.55 37.12
N ILE A 136 -20.71 0.46 36.40
CA ILE A 136 -21.76 -0.39 35.83
C ILE A 136 -22.58 -1.07 36.94
N PRO A 137 -23.90 -0.84 37.03
CA PRO A 137 -24.72 -1.40 38.08
C PRO A 137 -25.01 -2.89 37.80
N GLY A 138 -24.35 -3.77 38.56
CA GLY A 138 -24.51 -5.21 38.42
C GLY A 138 -23.96 -5.69 37.08
N THR A 139 -24.83 -6.25 36.23
CA THR A 139 -24.45 -6.82 34.92
C THR A 139 -25.08 -6.09 33.73
N LEU A 140 -25.81 -4.99 33.96
CA LEU A 140 -26.50 -4.26 32.89
C LEU A 140 -25.59 -3.20 32.27
N VAL A 141 -25.14 -3.44 31.05
CA VAL A 141 -24.29 -2.52 30.28
C VAL A 141 -25.16 -1.74 29.28
N SER A 142 -25.17 -0.41 29.38
CA SER A 142 -25.82 0.47 28.41
C SER A 142 -25.07 0.48 27.08
N GLU A 143 -25.71 0.96 26.01
CA GLU A 143 -25.09 1.12 24.69
C GLU A 143 -23.86 2.06 24.75
N GLU A 144 -23.97 3.19 25.46
CA GLU A 144 -22.86 4.13 25.69
C GLU A 144 -21.68 3.47 26.41
N ASN A 145 -21.93 2.68 27.46
CA ASN A 145 -20.87 1.97 28.15
C ASN A 145 -20.26 0.84 27.29
N ALA A 146 -21.07 0.19 26.44
CA ALA A 146 -20.60 -0.82 25.51
C ALA A 146 -19.65 -0.22 24.45
N GLU A 147 -19.97 0.97 23.94
CA GLU A 147 -19.08 1.72 23.03
C GLU A 147 -17.75 2.07 23.69
N ILE A 148 -17.76 2.51 24.95
CA ILE A 148 -16.51 2.81 25.68
C ILE A 148 -15.71 1.53 25.94
N LEU A 149 -16.36 0.41 26.27
CA LEU A 149 -15.69 -0.87 26.48
C LEU A 149 -15.08 -1.43 25.19
N GLY A 150 -15.70 -1.19 24.03
CA GLY A 150 -15.21 -1.64 22.73
C GLY A 150 -14.86 -3.13 22.73
N HIS A 151 -13.62 -3.48 22.36
CA HIS A 151 -13.14 -4.86 22.31
C HIS A 151 -13.08 -5.57 23.68
N LEU A 152 -13.12 -4.84 24.82
CA LEU A 152 -13.22 -5.48 26.15
C LEU A 152 -14.57 -6.21 26.32
N VAL A 153 -15.60 -5.88 25.54
CA VAL A 153 -16.88 -6.60 25.53
C VAL A 153 -16.69 -8.09 25.23
N CYS A 154 -15.65 -8.46 24.46
CA CYS A 154 -15.35 -9.86 24.12
C CYS A 154 -14.99 -10.73 25.34
N ASP A 155 -14.62 -10.11 26.46
CA ASP A 155 -14.24 -10.79 27.70
C ASP A 155 -15.34 -10.78 28.76
N LEU A 156 -16.49 -10.15 28.49
CA LEU A 156 -17.62 -10.12 29.43
C LEU A 156 -18.24 -11.51 29.61
N GLY A 157 -18.64 -11.82 30.84
CA GLY A 157 -19.31 -13.07 31.19
C GLY A 157 -20.69 -13.21 30.54
N GLU A 158 -21.18 -14.46 30.49
CA GLU A 158 -22.51 -14.81 29.98
C GLU A 158 -23.65 -14.05 30.67
N GLU A 159 -23.48 -13.70 31.94
CA GLU A 159 -24.43 -12.94 32.74
C GLU A 159 -24.63 -11.51 32.19
N TYR A 160 -23.54 -10.85 31.77
CA TYR A 160 -23.58 -9.51 31.16
C TYR A 160 -24.29 -9.54 29.81
N ILE A 161 -24.01 -10.57 29.00
CA ILE A 161 -24.66 -10.77 27.70
C ILE A 161 -26.17 -10.95 27.88
N ARG A 162 -26.59 -11.80 28.83
CA ARG A 162 -28.02 -12.06 29.11
C ARG A 162 -28.75 -10.82 29.62
N SER A 163 -28.16 -10.05 30.55
CA SER A 163 -28.84 -8.90 31.15
C SER A 163 -28.84 -7.66 30.27
N SER A 164 -27.78 -7.44 29.49
CA SER A 164 -27.63 -6.24 28.64
C SER A 164 -28.42 -6.32 27.34
N SER A 165 -29.03 -7.47 27.04
CA SER A 165 -29.83 -7.66 25.83
C SER A 165 -29.03 -7.29 24.56
N GLY A 166 -29.61 -6.50 23.66
CA GLY A 166 -29.00 -6.16 22.38
C GLY A 166 -27.93 -5.07 22.41
N SER A 167 -27.67 -4.41 23.55
CA SER A 167 -26.71 -3.28 23.61
C SER A 167 -25.26 -3.68 23.34
N LEU A 168 -24.90 -4.95 23.62
CA LEU A 168 -23.55 -5.47 23.42
C LEU A 168 -23.34 -6.06 22.01
N LEU A 169 -24.42 -6.28 21.24
CA LEU A 169 -24.34 -6.98 19.96
C LEU A 169 -23.40 -6.31 18.93
N PRO A 170 -23.36 -4.98 18.79
CA PRO A 170 -22.44 -4.33 17.86
C PRO A 170 -20.96 -4.65 18.16
N GLN A 171 -20.55 -4.56 19.42
CA GLN A 171 -19.16 -4.84 19.84
C GLN A 171 -18.87 -6.34 19.82
N LEU A 172 -19.83 -7.19 20.23
CA LEU A 172 -19.70 -8.65 20.12
C LEU A 172 -19.49 -9.09 18.67
N ASN A 173 -20.08 -8.38 17.70
CA ASN A 173 -19.91 -8.68 16.28
C ASN A 173 -18.46 -8.52 15.79
N GLU A 174 -17.62 -7.77 16.51
CA GLU A 174 -16.20 -7.58 16.17
C GLU A 174 -15.26 -8.58 16.87
N CYS A 175 -15.78 -9.42 17.77
CA CYS A 175 -14.96 -10.39 18.51
C CYS A 175 -14.54 -11.58 17.63
N GLU A 176 -13.27 -11.98 17.71
CA GLU A 176 -12.76 -13.12 16.93
C GLU A 176 -13.28 -14.49 17.41
N SER A 177 -13.52 -14.63 18.71
CA SER A 177 -13.90 -15.91 19.32
C SER A 177 -14.69 -15.74 20.63
N PHE A 178 -15.38 -16.81 21.04
CA PHE A 178 -16.19 -16.87 22.25
C PHE A 178 -15.94 -18.17 23.01
N VAL A 179 -16.16 -18.15 24.32
CA VAL A 179 -16.25 -19.40 25.09
C VAL A 179 -17.65 -20.00 24.98
N PRO A 180 -17.84 -21.32 25.17
CA PRO A 180 -19.12 -21.99 24.92
C PRO A 180 -20.32 -21.37 25.64
N SER A 181 -20.11 -20.86 26.85
CA SER A 181 -21.20 -20.25 27.64
C SER A 181 -21.56 -18.84 27.17
N GLN A 182 -20.60 -18.06 26.66
CA GLN A 182 -20.87 -16.80 25.95
C GLN A 182 -21.67 -17.08 24.68
N GLU A 183 -21.30 -18.09 23.89
CA GLU A 183 -22.03 -18.44 22.67
C GLU A 183 -23.49 -18.79 22.95
N GLU A 184 -23.75 -19.56 24.01
CA GLU A 184 -25.10 -19.91 24.42
C GLU A 184 -25.90 -18.67 24.88
N ALA A 185 -25.26 -17.76 25.62
CA ALA A 185 -25.88 -16.49 25.99
C ALA A 185 -26.24 -15.64 24.76
N ILE A 186 -25.34 -15.52 23.79
CA ILE A 186 -25.57 -14.77 22.54
C ILE A 186 -26.72 -15.40 21.75
N ARG A 187 -26.75 -16.73 21.59
CA ARG A 187 -27.84 -17.45 20.90
C ARG A 187 -29.20 -17.17 21.54
N ASN A 188 -29.25 -17.18 22.88
CA ASN A 188 -30.47 -16.89 23.63
C ASN A 188 -30.94 -15.44 23.44
N VAL A 189 -30.01 -14.47 23.47
CA VAL A 189 -30.33 -13.05 23.24
C VAL A 189 -30.80 -12.81 21.80
N LEU A 190 -30.16 -13.42 20.81
CA LEU A 190 -30.58 -13.31 19.41
C LEU A 190 -31.97 -13.93 19.18
N SER A 191 -32.30 -14.99 19.90
CA SER A 191 -33.58 -15.71 19.77
C SER A 191 -34.73 -15.08 20.57
N SER A 192 -34.45 -14.27 21.60
CA SER A 192 -35.47 -13.71 22.50
C SER A 192 -36.37 -12.68 21.82
N GLY A 193 -35.87 -12.03 20.76
CA GLY A 193 -36.54 -10.90 20.08
C GLY A 193 -36.57 -9.61 20.89
N SER A 194 -35.82 -9.53 22.01
CA SER A 194 -35.71 -8.33 22.87
C SER A 194 -34.59 -7.38 22.43
N THR A 195 -33.93 -7.67 21.31
CA THR A 195 -32.87 -6.84 20.74
C THR A 195 -33.48 -5.72 19.88
N PRO A 196 -32.73 -4.63 19.60
CA PRO A 196 -33.15 -3.62 18.63
C PRO A 196 -33.49 -4.18 17.24
N PHE A 197 -32.89 -5.33 16.89
CA PHE A 197 -33.12 -6.05 15.64
C PHE A 197 -34.44 -6.85 15.60
N GLY A 198 -35.11 -7.01 16.74
CA GLY A 198 -36.32 -7.81 16.88
C GLY A 198 -36.08 -9.32 16.70
N PRO A 199 -37.16 -10.14 16.62
CA PRO A 199 -37.04 -11.59 16.50
C PRO A 199 -36.49 -12.01 15.12
N PRO A 200 -35.82 -13.18 15.00
CA PRO A 200 -35.23 -13.65 13.74
C PRO A 200 -36.17 -13.67 12.53
N SER A 201 -37.47 -13.86 12.76
CA SER A 201 -38.51 -13.82 11.72
C SER A 201 -38.73 -12.45 11.07
N LYS A 202 -38.18 -11.38 11.65
CA LYS A 202 -38.25 -10.01 11.12
C LYS A 202 -36.90 -9.52 10.59
N TRP A 203 -35.85 -10.33 10.67
CA TRP A 203 -34.52 -9.91 10.23
C TRP A 203 -34.47 -9.69 8.72
N SER A 204 -33.89 -8.56 8.33
CA SER A 204 -33.66 -8.17 6.94
C SER A 204 -32.24 -8.53 6.49
N ALA A 205 -31.93 -8.35 5.21
CA ALA A 205 -30.56 -8.50 4.73
C ALA A 205 -29.58 -7.52 5.42
N SER A 206 -30.03 -6.28 5.73
CA SER A 206 -29.23 -5.31 6.50
C SER A 206 -28.90 -5.84 7.89
N THR A 207 -29.91 -6.37 8.58
CA THR A 207 -29.75 -6.97 9.91
C THR A 207 -28.75 -8.12 9.90
N LEU A 208 -28.79 -8.97 8.87
CA LEU A 208 -27.83 -10.06 8.72
C LEU A 208 -26.41 -9.56 8.42
N ASN A 209 -26.28 -8.47 7.66
CA ASN A 209 -24.97 -7.84 7.42
C ASN A 209 -24.39 -7.21 8.70
N GLU A 210 -25.22 -6.55 9.49
CA GLU A 210 -24.85 -5.96 10.80
C GLU A 210 -24.46 -7.03 11.84
N LEU A 211 -25.04 -8.25 11.75
CA LEU A 211 -24.72 -9.38 12.62
C LEU A 211 -23.71 -10.37 12.02
N SER A 212 -22.96 -9.95 11.00
CA SER A 212 -22.16 -10.86 10.18
C SER A 212 -21.02 -11.58 10.90
N GLY A 213 -20.39 -10.94 11.89
CA GLY A 213 -19.39 -11.54 12.76
C GLY A 213 -19.96 -12.61 13.69
N LEU A 214 -21.26 -12.55 13.99
CA LEU A 214 -21.96 -13.52 14.84
C LEU A 214 -22.55 -14.72 14.06
N PHE A 215 -22.44 -14.76 12.72
CA PHE A 215 -23.04 -15.81 11.91
C PHE A 215 -22.66 -17.24 12.34
N ARG A 216 -21.43 -17.44 12.82
CA ARG A 216 -20.96 -18.76 13.27
C ARG A 216 -21.77 -19.30 14.45
N LEU A 217 -22.46 -18.41 15.18
CA LEU A 217 -23.27 -18.75 16.33
C LEU A 217 -24.73 -19.04 15.96
N PHE A 218 -25.14 -18.83 14.71
CA PHE A 218 -26.52 -19.05 14.29
C PHE A 218 -26.79 -20.55 14.18
N ASP A 219 -27.47 -21.08 15.20
CA ASP A 219 -27.90 -22.47 15.22
C ASP A 219 -29.09 -22.71 14.28
N ARG A 220 -29.48 -23.98 14.17
CA ARG A 220 -30.59 -24.40 13.31
C ARG A 220 -31.89 -23.66 13.65
N ASP A 221 -32.12 -23.33 14.92
CA ASP A 221 -33.36 -22.73 15.38
C ASP A 221 -33.45 -21.25 14.98
N ILE A 222 -32.35 -20.51 15.06
CA ILE A 222 -32.25 -19.13 14.54
C ILE A 222 -32.41 -19.16 13.01
N LEU A 223 -31.65 -20.02 12.33
CA LEU A 223 -31.62 -20.08 10.87
C LEU A 223 -32.98 -20.44 10.25
N GLN A 224 -33.76 -21.33 10.87
CA GLN A 224 -35.09 -21.70 10.38
C GLN A 224 -36.13 -20.59 10.56
N LYS A 225 -35.94 -19.70 11.55
CA LYS A 225 -36.86 -18.59 11.82
C LYS A 225 -36.60 -17.39 10.92
N ILE A 226 -35.40 -17.26 10.34
CA ILE A 226 -35.07 -16.20 9.38
C ILE A 226 -35.92 -16.39 8.11
N PRO A 227 -36.54 -15.33 7.55
CA PRO A 227 -37.28 -15.43 6.30
C PRO A 227 -36.44 -16.10 5.20
N GLN A 228 -37.01 -17.07 4.48
CA GLN A 228 -36.30 -17.89 3.48
C GLN A 228 -35.63 -17.05 2.37
N VAL A 229 -36.17 -15.87 2.07
CA VAL A 229 -35.60 -14.89 1.12
C VAL A 229 -34.27 -14.30 1.62
N CYS A 230 -34.09 -14.20 2.94
CA CYS A 230 -32.88 -13.72 3.61
C CYS A 230 -31.89 -14.86 3.92
N TYR A 231 -32.38 -16.06 4.29
CA TYR A 231 -31.53 -17.25 4.51
C TYR A 231 -30.82 -17.72 3.22
N LYS A 232 -31.52 -17.69 2.07
CA LYS A 232 -30.91 -17.95 0.76
C LYS A 232 -29.86 -16.89 0.34
N ARG A 233 -29.92 -15.68 0.90
CA ARG A 233 -28.93 -14.59 0.65
C ARG A 233 -27.70 -14.70 1.56
N ALA A 234 -27.87 -15.04 2.84
CA ALA A 234 -26.75 -15.16 3.79
C ALA A 234 -25.95 -16.48 3.63
N SER A 235 -26.62 -17.60 3.34
CA SER A 235 -25.92 -18.87 3.09
C SER A 235 -25.19 -18.92 1.74
N CYS A 236 -25.53 -18.04 0.79
CA CYS A 236 -24.89 -17.95 -0.52
C CYS A 236 -23.49 -17.33 -0.49
N CYS A 237 -23.11 -16.60 0.57
CA CYS A 237 -21.78 -15.97 0.63
C CYS A 237 -20.67 -16.89 1.19
N PHE A 238 -20.97 -17.97 1.91
CA PHE A 238 -19.92 -18.66 2.71
C PHE A 238 -19.92 -20.19 2.73
N LEU A 239 -20.99 -20.88 2.29
CA LEU A 239 -20.96 -22.34 2.14
C LEU A 239 -21.06 -22.68 0.65
N THR A 240 -19.92 -23.06 0.07
CA THR A 240 -19.74 -23.63 -1.26
C THR A 240 -20.92 -24.53 -1.67
N CYS A 241 -21.86 -24.01 -2.45
CA CYS A 241 -22.82 -24.80 -3.20
C CYS A 241 -22.98 -24.22 -4.62
N PRO A 242 -22.84 -25.01 -5.70
CA PRO A 242 -22.65 -24.47 -7.06
C PRO A 242 -23.94 -24.07 -7.80
N ARG A 243 -25.09 -23.95 -7.12
CA ARG A 243 -26.39 -23.74 -7.79
C ARG A 243 -27.40 -23.03 -6.88
N CYS A 244 -27.49 -21.70 -6.98
CA CYS A 244 -28.73 -20.94 -6.74
C CYS A 244 -28.54 -19.51 -7.30
N GLU A 245 -29.27 -19.18 -8.35
CA GLU A 245 -29.38 -17.85 -8.95
C GLU A 245 -30.34 -16.98 -8.11
N CYS A 246 -29.99 -15.73 -7.84
CA CYS A 246 -30.93 -14.72 -7.34
C CYS A 246 -31.85 -14.32 -8.50
N GLU A 247 -33.14 -14.65 -8.45
CA GLU A 247 -34.06 -14.21 -9.51
C GLU A 247 -34.31 -12.70 -9.44
N CYS A 248 -34.15 -12.02 -10.59
CA CYS A 248 -34.50 -10.63 -10.79
C CYS A 248 -36.03 -10.45 -10.68
N PRO A 249 -36.55 -9.45 -9.93
CA PRO A 249 -37.97 -9.13 -9.94
C PRO A 249 -38.48 -8.91 -11.36
N ALA A 250 -39.65 -9.47 -11.70
CA ALA A 250 -40.15 -9.48 -13.07
C ALA A 250 -40.32 -8.07 -13.68
N ASP A 251 -40.59 -7.08 -12.83
CA ASP A 251 -40.74 -5.65 -13.17
C ASP A 251 -39.40 -4.89 -13.27
N LYS A 252 -38.28 -5.53 -12.93
CA LYS A 252 -36.94 -4.93 -12.88
C LYS A 252 -35.98 -5.54 -13.91
N THR A 253 -36.52 -6.16 -14.96
CA THR A 253 -35.69 -6.72 -16.03
C THR A 253 -34.97 -5.59 -16.78
N ILE A 254 -33.65 -5.68 -16.89
CA ILE A 254 -32.85 -4.69 -17.61
C ILE A 254 -33.00 -4.96 -19.12
N THR A 255 -33.77 -4.10 -19.80
CA THR A 255 -33.95 -4.10 -21.25
C THR A 255 -32.96 -3.18 -21.93
N GLU A 256 -32.82 -3.28 -23.25
CA GLU A 256 -31.99 -2.38 -24.06
C GLU A 256 -32.41 -0.91 -23.92
N GLU A 257 -33.72 -0.64 -23.75
CA GLU A 257 -34.23 0.71 -23.47
C GLU A 257 -33.71 1.25 -22.13
N VAL A 258 -33.67 0.42 -21.09
CA VAL A 258 -33.15 0.79 -19.77
C VAL A 258 -31.64 1.02 -19.80
N VAL A 259 -30.89 0.20 -20.53
CA VAL A 259 -29.43 0.37 -20.68
C VAL A 259 -29.09 1.66 -21.41
N ASN A 260 -29.94 2.08 -22.35
CA ASN A 260 -29.76 3.31 -23.12
C ASN A 260 -30.20 4.58 -22.40
N ASP A 261 -30.79 4.48 -21.21
CA ASP A 261 -31.19 5.63 -20.41
C ASP A 261 -30.05 6.07 -19.48
N GLU A 262 -29.59 7.32 -19.60
CA GLU A 262 -28.56 7.90 -18.73
C GLU A 262 -28.98 7.95 -17.24
N LEU A 263 -30.29 7.87 -16.96
CA LEU A 263 -30.84 7.79 -15.61
C LEU A 263 -30.89 6.36 -15.05
N MET A 264 -30.38 5.34 -15.77
CA MET A 264 -30.28 3.97 -15.26
C MET A 264 -29.73 3.87 -13.81
N PRO A 265 -28.71 4.63 -13.38
CA PRO A 265 -28.19 4.54 -12.02
C PRO A 265 -29.20 4.84 -10.90
N ILE A 266 -30.28 5.58 -11.17
CA ILE A 266 -31.32 5.87 -10.17
C ILE A 266 -32.45 4.83 -10.13
N TYR A 267 -32.53 3.94 -11.11
CA TYR A 267 -33.59 2.92 -11.20
C TYR A 267 -33.32 1.65 -10.41
N TYR A 268 -32.04 1.41 -10.08
CA TYR A 268 -31.57 0.19 -9.45
C TYR A 268 -30.71 0.49 -8.23
N THR A 269 -31.08 -0.08 -7.09
CA THR A 269 -30.18 -0.22 -5.94
C THR A 269 -29.01 -1.16 -6.27
N PRO A 270 -27.90 -1.14 -5.52
CA PRO A 270 -26.79 -2.10 -5.73
C PRO A 270 -27.26 -3.56 -5.73
N GLU A 271 -28.20 -3.92 -4.85
CA GLU A 271 -28.72 -5.28 -4.73
C GLU A 271 -29.60 -5.69 -5.91
N GLU A 272 -30.43 -4.78 -6.42
CA GLU A 272 -31.24 -5.00 -7.62
C GLU A 272 -30.34 -5.10 -8.86
N LEU A 273 -29.32 -4.23 -8.96
CA LEU A 273 -28.36 -4.30 -10.05
C LEU A 273 -27.59 -5.63 -10.04
N GLN A 274 -27.19 -6.13 -8.87
CA GLN A 274 -26.53 -7.43 -8.74
C GLN A 274 -27.44 -8.59 -9.15
N ALA A 275 -28.75 -8.49 -8.89
CA ALA A 275 -29.71 -9.54 -9.25
C ALA A 275 -30.13 -9.49 -10.73
N CYS A 276 -30.31 -8.30 -11.29
CA CYS A 276 -30.92 -8.09 -12.60
C CYS A 276 -29.91 -7.90 -13.74
N LEU A 277 -28.69 -7.41 -13.45
CA LEU A 277 -27.68 -7.24 -14.47
C LEU A 277 -27.01 -8.57 -14.80
N GLN A 278 -27.21 -9.00 -16.05
CA GLN A 278 -26.50 -10.12 -16.61
C GLN A 278 -25.10 -9.68 -17.06
N GLY A 279 -24.09 -10.53 -16.83
CA GLY A 279 -22.72 -10.22 -17.21
C GLY A 279 -22.55 -9.97 -18.71
N VAL A 280 -23.27 -10.72 -19.55
CA VAL A 280 -23.25 -10.55 -21.01
C VAL A 280 -23.73 -9.16 -21.43
N THR A 281 -24.86 -8.70 -20.87
CA THR A 281 -25.40 -7.35 -21.12
C THR A 281 -24.41 -6.26 -20.70
N LEU A 282 -23.75 -6.45 -19.56
CA LEU A 282 -22.72 -5.53 -19.08
C LEU A 282 -21.53 -5.46 -20.04
N VAL A 283 -21.03 -6.58 -20.56
CA VAL A 283 -19.88 -6.57 -21.48
C VAL A 283 -20.24 -5.93 -22.81
N GLU A 284 -21.44 -6.19 -23.33
CA GLU A 284 -21.93 -5.60 -24.59
C GLU A 284 -22.02 -4.08 -24.51
N HIS A 285 -22.45 -3.53 -23.37
CA HIS A 285 -22.68 -2.10 -23.18
C HIS A 285 -21.68 -1.44 -22.21
N LEU A 286 -20.51 -2.07 -22.02
CA LEU A 286 -19.55 -1.69 -20.98
C LEU A 286 -19.09 -0.24 -21.13
N GLU A 287 -18.78 0.19 -22.35
CA GLU A 287 -18.31 1.54 -22.65
C GLU A 287 -19.33 2.61 -22.24
N GLN A 288 -20.61 2.35 -22.43
CA GLN A 288 -21.69 3.26 -22.07
C GLN A 288 -21.96 3.25 -20.57
N MET A 289 -22.19 2.06 -20.01
CA MET A 289 -22.52 1.90 -18.58
C MET A 289 -21.39 2.36 -17.67
N ALA A 290 -20.12 2.16 -18.07
CA ALA A 290 -18.97 2.59 -17.28
C ALA A 290 -18.79 4.11 -17.22
N ASN A 291 -19.49 4.87 -18.07
CA ASN A 291 -19.49 6.33 -18.09
C ASN A 291 -20.69 6.95 -17.35
N TYR A 292 -21.64 6.14 -16.87
CA TYR A 292 -22.77 6.62 -16.09
C TYR A 292 -22.37 6.95 -14.64
N ALA A 293 -23.15 7.84 -14.03
CA ALA A 293 -22.93 8.34 -12.67
C ALA A 293 -23.40 7.33 -11.60
N PHE A 294 -22.86 6.11 -11.65
CA PHE A 294 -23.06 5.10 -10.62
C PHE A 294 -22.36 5.48 -9.31
N THR A 295 -22.97 5.12 -8.19
CA THR A 295 -22.34 5.19 -6.86
C THR A 295 -21.20 4.17 -6.74
N ASP A 296 -20.27 4.37 -5.80
CA ASP A 296 -19.18 3.42 -5.54
C ASP A 296 -19.69 1.99 -5.27
N GLN A 297 -20.83 1.85 -4.59
CA GLN A 297 -21.47 0.57 -4.32
C GLN A 297 -22.00 -0.11 -5.59
N GLN A 298 -22.59 0.67 -6.51
CA GLN A 298 -23.04 0.14 -7.81
C GLN A 298 -21.86 -0.18 -8.74
N LEU A 299 -20.80 0.63 -8.73
CA LEU A 299 -19.55 0.34 -9.44
C LEU A 299 -18.90 -0.95 -8.93
N ALA A 300 -18.98 -1.23 -7.63
CA ALA A 300 -18.50 -2.50 -7.05
C ALA A 300 -19.29 -3.70 -7.57
N VAL A 301 -20.60 -3.56 -7.77
CA VAL A 301 -21.46 -4.59 -8.40
C VAL A 301 -21.07 -4.84 -9.85
N LEU A 302 -20.87 -3.77 -10.63
CA LEU A 302 -20.39 -3.85 -12.02
C LEU A 302 -19.04 -4.56 -12.10
N LYS A 303 -18.08 -4.18 -11.23
CA LYS A 303 -16.77 -4.85 -11.13
C LYS A 303 -16.94 -6.33 -10.80
N LYS A 304 -17.76 -6.66 -9.80
CA LYS A 304 -18.00 -8.04 -9.36
C LYS A 304 -18.54 -8.90 -10.51
N LYS A 305 -19.46 -8.37 -11.33
CA LYS A 305 -19.99 -9.06 -12.52
C LYS A 305 -18.91 -9.31 -13.57
N LEU A 306 -17.99 -8.37 -13.78
CA LEU A 306 -16.83 -8.56 -14.65
C LEU A 306 -15.87 -9.62 -14.10
N ASP A 307 -15.61 -9.61 -12.80
CA ASP A 307 -14.76 -10.61 -12.13
C ASP A 307 -15.36 -12.02 -12.22
N GLU A 308 -16.68 -12.15 -12.10
CA GLU A 308 -17.43 -13.42 -12.25
C GLU A 308 -17.32 -13.96 -13.70
N LEU A 309 -17.40 -13.09 -14.71
CA LEU A 309 -17.25 -13.48 -16.12
C LEU A 309 -15.80 -13.80 -16.51
N TYR A 310 -14.84 -13.10 -15.90
CA TYR A 310 -13.43 -13.16 -16.25
C TYR A 310 -12.56 -13.51 -15.03
N PRO A 311 -12.73 -14.70 -14.43
CA PRO A 311 -12.03 -15.08 -13.21
C PRO A 311 -10.50 -15.16 -13.40
N SER A 312 -10.06 -15.44 -14.63
CA SER A 312 -8.66 -15.50 -15.02
C SER A 312 -8.09 -14.16 -15.50
N GLY A 313 -8.84 -13.05 -15.34
CA GLY A 313 -8.43 -11.72 -15.77
C GLY A 313 -9.16 -11.23 -17.03
N TYR A 314 -9.29 -9.91 -17.13
CA TYR A 314 -10.10 -9.26 -18.16
C TYR A 314 -9.48 -9.41 -19.56
N PRO A 315 -10.28 -9.71 -20.60
CA PRO A 315 -9.82 -9.71 -21.97
C PRO A 315 -9.30 -8.33 -22.40
N GLU A 316 -8.22 -8.33 -23.16
CA GLU A 316 -7.56 -7.11 -23.59
C GLU A 316 -8.49 -6.09 -24.27
N LYS A 317 -9.51 -6.56 -24.99
CA LYS A 317 -10.47 -5.72 -25.72
C LYS A 317 -11.38 -4.88 -24.81
N ILE A 318 -11.68 -5.35 -23.60
CA ILE A 318 -12.63 -4.66 -22.71
C ILE A 318 -11.93 -3.70 -21.73
N ILE A 319 -10.64 -3.89 -21.51
CA ILE A 319 -9.85 -3.12 -20.54
C ILE A 319 -9.87 -1.60 -20.82
N PRO A 320 -9.78 -1.12 -22.07
CA PRO A 320 -9.91 0.31 -22.37
C PRO A 320 -11.26 0.92 -21.98
N ASN A 321 -12.31 0.09 -21.94
CA ASN A 321 -13.70 0.54 -21.79
C ASN A 321 -14.18 0.48 -20.33
N LEU A 322 -13.27 0.26 -19.37
CA LEU A 322 -13.63 0.12 -17.95
C LEU A 322 -14.18 1.41 -17.32
N GLY A 323 -13.98 2.59 -17.93
CA GLY A 323 -14.52 3.86 -17.44
C GLY A 323 -14.33 4.06 -15.93
N ALA A 324 -15.40 4.44 -15.21
CA ALA A 324 -15.38 4.63 -13.76
C ALA A 324 -15.03 3.38 -12.94
N ILE A 325 -15.23 2.18 -13.49
CA ILE A 325 -14.89 0.90 -12.83
C ILE A 325 -13.37 0.78 -12.64
N SER A 326 -12.56 1.46 -13.47
CA SER A 326 -11.10 1.44 -13.33
C SER A 326 -10.60 1.95 -11.98
N SER A 327 -11.41 2.76 -11.28
CA SER A 327 -11.10 3.27 -9.94
C SER A 327 -11.10 2.18 -8.87
N LEU A 328 -11.81 1.07 -9.10
CA LEU A 328 -11.95 -0.05 -8.16
C LEU A 328 -11.03 -1.23 -8.48
N VAL A 329 -10.26 -1.17 -9.56
CA VAL A 329 -9.34 -2.24 -9.98
C VAL A 329 -8.11 -2.27 -9.09
N THR A 330 -7.76 -3.47 -8.59
CA THR A 330 -6.61 -3.66 -7.71
C THR A 330 -5.38 -4.20 -8.46
N ILE A 331 -4.20 -4.10 -7.84
CA ILE A 331 -2.95 -4.72 -8.33
C ILE A 331 -3.12 -6.24 -8.55
N ASN A 332 -3.92 -6.91 -7.72
CA ASN A 332 -4.15 -8.35 -7.83
C ASN A 332 -5.04 -8.71 -9.05
N ASP A 333 -5.93 -7.82 -9.45
CA ASP A 333 -6.75 -8.01 -10.65
C ASP A 333 -5.88 -7.88 -11.90
N ILE A 334 -4.99 -6.89 -11.91
CA ILE A 334 -4.08 -6.60 -13.02
C ILE A 334 -3.10 -7.74 -13.29
N LYS A 335 -2.60 -8.41 -12.23
CA LYS A 335 -1.71 -9.58 -12.39
C LYS A 335 -2.34 -10.70 -13.20
N LYS A 336 -3.67 -10.75 -13.28
CA LYS A 336 -4.41 -11.74 -14.05
C LYS A 336 -4.56 -11.33 -15.52
N TRP A 337 -4.38 -10.05 -15.85
CA TRP A 337 -4.61 -9.55 -17.20
C TRP A 337 -3.51 -10.00 -18.16
N ASN A 338 -3.92 -10.46 -19.35
CA ASN A 338 -3.01 -10.86 -20.42
C ASN A 338 -3.03 -9.81 -21.55
N ILE A 339 -2.35 -8.69 -21.32
CA ILE A 339 -2.22 -7.60 -22.30
C ILE A 339 -1.08 -7.93 -23.27
N THR A 340 -1.38 -7.93 -24.57
CA THR A 340 -0.43 -8.29 -25.63
C THR A 340 -0.10 -7.12 -26.58
N SER A 341 -0.95 -6.11 -26.66
CA SER A 341 -0.78 -4.93 -27.52
C SER A 341 -0.27 -3.72 -26.74
N ALA A 342 0.78 -3.10 -27.28
CA ALA A 342 1.31 -1.85 -26.76
C ALA A 342 0.31 -0.68 -26.91
N ALA A 343 -0.60 -0.74 -27.90
CA ALA A 343 -1.65 0.27 -28.09
C ALA A 343 -2.70 0.22 -26.97
N THR A 344 -3.11 -0.97 -26.52
CA THR A 344 -4.04 -1.12 -25.39
C THR A 344 -3.43 -0.55 -24.11
N LEU A 345 -2.15 -0.82 -23.89
CA LEU A 345 -1.40 -0.25 -22.76
C LEU A 345 -1.29 1.28 -22.86
N ALA A 346 -1.11 1.82 -24.06
CA ALA A 346 -1.08 3.26 -24.30
C ALA A 346 -2.37 3.96 -23.87
N VAL A 347 -3.52 3.39 -24.23
CA VAL A 347 -4.84 3.92 -23.87
C VAL A 347 -5.00 3.92 -22.36
N LEU A 348 -4.59 2.83 -21.69
CA LEU A 348 -4.61 2.75 -20.23
C LEU A 348 -3.74 3.80 -19.56
N LEU A 349 -2.57 4.11 -20.12
CA LEU A 349 -1.62 5.09 -19.56
C LEU A 349 -1.95 6.54 -19.95
N SER A 350 -2.79 6.75 -20.95
CA SER A 350 -3.18 8.09 -21.44
C SER A 350 -4.41 8.66 -20.74
N ASN A 351 -5.21 7.80 -20.11
CA ASN A 351 -6.33 8.23 -19.26
C ASN A 351 -5.75 8.75 -17.94
N GLU A 352 -5.75 10.08 -17.78
CA GLU A 352 -5.34 10.76 -16.55
C GLU A 352 -6.34 10.41 -15.44
N PRO A 353 -5.95 9.64 -14.42
CA PRO A 353 -6.91 9.26 -13.42
C PRO A 353 -7.00 10.31 -12.31
N PRO A 354 -8.15 10.38 -11.62
CA PRO A 354 -8.37 11.37 -10.57
C PRO A 354 -7.60 11.09 -9.26
N ASN A 355 -6.95 9.93 -9.08
CA ASN A 355 -6.31 9.56 -7.80
C ASN A 355 -4.98 8.78 -7.93
N GLU A 356 -4.18 8.82 -6.86
CA GLU A 356 -2.82 8.21 -6.79
C GLU A 356 -2.82 6.67 -6.87
N GLN A 357 -3.89 6.00 -6.42
CA GLN A 357 -4.00 4.54 -6.45
C GLN A 357 -4.15 4.02 -7.88
N VAL A 358 -4.85 4.78 -8.74
CA VAL A 358 -5.03 4.42 -10.14
C VAL A 358 -3.73 4.57 -10.95
N ILE A 359 -2.94 5.59 -10.59
CA ILE A 359 -1.57 5.75 -11.09
C ILE A 359 -0.69 4.57 -10.64
N SER A 360 -0.74 4.18 -9.37
CA SER A 360 0.04 3.06 -8.84
C SER A 360 -0.22 1.73 -9.59
N TRP A 361 -1.47 1.49 -9.99
CA TRP A 361 -1.84 0.26 -10.68
C TRP A 361 -1.41 0.24 -12.15
N GLN A 362 -1.54 1.38 -12.86
CA GLN A 362 -1.07 1.55 -14.25
C GLN A 362 0.45 1.29 -14.34
N LEU A 363 1.19 1.73 -13.31
CA LEU A 363 2.63 1.54 -13.21
C LEU A 363 3.02 0.10 -12.89
N SER A 364 2.24 -0.59 -12.04
CA SER A 364 2.46 -2.01 -11.75
C SER A 364 2.20 -2.90 -12.98
N ALA A 365 1.18 -2.56 -13.79
CA ALA A 365 0.88 -3.23 -15.05
C ALA A 365 2.00 -3.03 -16.09
N TYR A 366 2.48 -1.79 -16.23
CA TYR A 366 3.59 -1.44 -17.12
C TYR A 366 4.89 -2.16 -16.73
N LEU A 367 5.22 -2.19 -15.43
CA LEU A 367 6.41 -2.87 -14.92
C LEU A 367 6.31 -4.41 -15.11
N PHE A 368 5.13 -4.99 -14.88
CA PHE A 368 4.90 -6.42 -15.09
C PHE A 368 5.06 -6.85 -16.56
N ILE A 369 4.59 -6.02 -17.50
CA ILE A 369 4.76 -6.24 -18.95
C ILE A 369 6.22 -6.02 -19.39
N TRP A 370 6.89 -5.02 -18.81
CA TRP A 370 8.31 -4.74 -19.07
C TRP A 370 9.21 -5.91 -18.67
N ILE A 371 9.01 -6.46 -17.47
CA ILE A 371 9.78 -7.61 -16.97
C ILE A 371 9.46 -8.88 -17.79
N SER A 372 8.20 -9.08 -18.16
CA SER A 372 7.76 -10.36 -18.72
C SER A 372 8.14 -10.58 -20.18
N LYS A 373 8.38 -9.54 -21.01
CA LYS A 373 8.53 -9.74 -22.47
C LYS A 373 9.68 -9.06 -23.21
N GLY A 374 10.64 -8.42 -22.53
CA GLY A 374 11.96 -8.09 -23.10
C GLY A 374 11.98 -7.58 -24.54
N ARG A 375 11.15 -6.58 -24.89
CA ARG A 375 11.05 -6.02 -26.26
C ARG A 375 11.28 -4.50 -26.30
N ARG A 376 11.87 -4.08 -27.43
CA ARG A 376 12.62 -2.82 -27.67
C ARG A 376 11.78 -1.56 -27.90
N ASP A 377 10.44 -1.61 -27.93
CA ASP A 377 9.60 -0.50 -28.39
C ASP A 377 8.69 0.12 -27.31
N ALA A 378 8.90 -0.20 -26.03
CA ALA A 378 8.09 0.31 -24.92
C ALA A 378 8.28 1.81 -24.61
N SER A 379 9.19 2.50 -25.30
CA SER A 379 9.50 3.92 -25.08
C SER A 379 8.42 4.88 -25.58
N PHE A 380 7.65 4.50 -26.60
CA PHE A 380 6.61 5.36 -27.17
C PHE A 380 5.41 5.54 -26.23
N TYR A 381 5.28 4.66 -25.24
CA TYR A 381 4.13 4.58 -24.35
C TYR A 381 4.46 4.93 -22.90
N LEU A 382 5.56 5.65 -22.67
CA LEU A 382 5.90 6.12 -21.34
C LEU A 382 4.83 7.11 -20.82
N PRO A 383 4.36 6.97 -19.57
CA PRO A 383 3.39 7.90 -18.98
C PRO A 383 3.84 9.34 -19.14
N LYS A 384 2.91 10.26 -19.40
CA LYS A 384 3.22 11.71 -19.42
C LYS A 384 3.75 12.18 -18.07
N SER A 385 3.16 11.68 -16.97
CA SER A 385 3.52 12.04 -15.61
C SER A 385 4.91 11.53 -15.19
N SER A 386 5.67 12.37 -14.49
CA SER A 386 6.97 12.04 -13.90
C SER A 386 6.87 11.31 -12.57
N LEU A 387 5.70 11.29 -11.92
CA LEU A 387 5.44 10.62 -10.63
C LEU A 387 5.79 9.11 -10.65
N PHE A 388 5.74 8.49 -11.84
CA PHE A 388 6.19 7.12 -12.09
C PHE A 388 7.55 6.79 -11.48
N CYS A 389 8.54 7.67 -11.66
CA CYS A 389 9.91 7.40 -11.23
C CYS A 389 10.03 7.32 -9.70
N ARG A 390 9.14 7.97 -8.93
CA ARG A 390 9.11 7.89 -7.46
C ARG A 390 8.56 6.57 -6.93
N MET A 391 7.58 6.00 -7.65
CA MET A 391 6.80 4.85 -7.19
C MET A 391 7.41 3.51 -7.62
N ALA A 392 8.27 3.51 -8.63
CA ALA A 392 8.96 2.31 -9.05
C ALA A 392 10.16 2.04 -8.15
N ASN A 393 10.06 1.03 -7.28
CA ASN A 393 11.19 0.54 -6.49
C ASN A 393 12.35 0.17 -7.43
N SER A 394 13.39 1.01 -7.45
CA SER A 394 14.65 0.81 -8.17
C SER A 394 14.48 0.17 -9.56
N LEU A 395 13.84 0.87 -10.50
CA LEU A 395 13.94 0.52 -11.92
C LEU A 395 15.42 0.53 -12.32
N ASP A 396 15.89 -0.58 -12.90
CA ASP A 396 17.16 -0.63 -13.59
C ASP A 396 16.94 -0.51 -15.11
N PRO A 397 17.09 0.69 -15.70
CA PRO A 397 16.95 0.89 -17.13
C PRO A 397 18.20 0.47 -17.92
N SER A 398 19.18 -0.20 -17.31
CA SER A 398 20.45 -0.58 -17.96
C SER A 398 20.25 -1.33 -19.29
N ALA A 399 19.25 -2.22 -19.36
CA ALA A 399 18.90 -3.00 -20.55
C ALA A 399 18.14 -2.21 -21.63
N CYS A 400 17.70 -0.98 -21.36
CA CYS A 400 16.91 -0.19 -22.29
C CYS A 400 17.75 0.35 -23.47
N PRO A 401 17.15 0.50 -24.67
CA PRO A 401 17.76 1.25 -25.77
C PRO A 401 18.08 2.69 -25.35
N GLN A 402 19.12 3.29 -25.96
CA GLN A 402 19.55 4.65 -25.62
C GLN A 402 18.43 5.69 -25.79
N SER A 403 17.61 5.56 -26.83
CA SER A 403 16.44 6.42 -27.06
C SER A 403 15.45 6.42 -25.88
N THR A 404 15.31 5.29 -25.19
CA THR A 404 14.45 5.16 -24.01
C THR A 404 15.09 5.81 -22.80
N LYS A 405 16.40 5.58 -22.59
CA LYS A 405 17.18 6.20 -21.51
C LYS A 405 17.11 7.73 -21.60
N ASP A 406 17.24 8.27 -22.80
CA ASP A 406 17.15 9.71 -23.08
C ASP A 406 15.78 10.32 -22.73
N ILE A 407 14.69 9.53 -22.76
CA ILE A 407 13.34 9.95 -22.34
C ILE A 407 13.13 9.78 -20.83
N LEU A 408 13.66 8.70 -20.24
CA LEU A 408 13.50 8.38 -18.83
C LEU A 408 14.24 9.36 -17.92
N TYR A 409 15.46 9.75 -18.30
CA TYR A 409 16.28 10.64 -17.49
C TYR A 409 15.60 12.00 -17.16
N PRO A 410 15.07 12.79 -18.13
CA PRO A 410 14.42 14.07 -17.80
C PRO A 410 13.16 13.88 -16.96
N LYS A 411 12.42 12.78 -17.14
CA LYS A 411 11.27 12.44 -16.29
C LYS A 411 11.69 12.13 -14.87
N ALA A 412 12.75 11.35 -14.67
CA ALA A 412 13.30 11.07 -13.34
C ALA A 412 13.82 12.36 -12.67
N LYS A 413 14.53 13.22 -13.42
CA LYS A 413 14.99 14.52 -12.93
C LYS A 413 13.84 15.41 -12.46
N GLN A 414 12.73 15.45 -13.21
CA GLN A 414 11.52 16.17 -12.81
C GLN A 414 10.89 15.53 -11.56
N ALA A 415 10.82 14.20 -11.53
CA ALA A 415 10.23 13.45 -10.43
C ALA A 415 10.93 13.73 -9.11
N PHE A 416 12.26 13.81 -9.08
CA PHE A 416 13.05 14.01 -7.86
C PHE A 416 13.51 15.46 -7.64
N SER A 417 12.87 16.42 -8.31
CA SER A 417 13.29 17.83 -8.31
C SER A 417 13.25 18.49 -6.93
N ASP A 418 12.37 18.06 -6.04
CA ASP A 418 12.25 18.48 -4.64
C ASP A 418 13.46 18.08 -3.78
N GLN A 419 14.12 16.98 -4.11
CA GLN A 419 15.27 16.47 -3.37
C GLN A 419 16.60 16.99 -3.92
N ARG A 420 16.61 17.82 -4.95
CA ARG A 420 17.83 18.28 -5.66
C ARG A 420 18.89 18.92 -4.75
N ASN A 421 18.50 19.48 -3.61
CA ASN A 421 19.43 20.09 -2.65
C ASN A 421 19.94 19.11 -1.56
N GLN A 422 19.49 17.85 -1.57
CA GLN A 422 19.78 16.84 -0.56
C GLN A 422 20.81 15.85 -1.11
N PHE A 423 22.10 16.17 -1.01
CA PHE A 423 23.18 15.25 -1.36
C PHE A 423 23.67 14.47 -0.12
N PRO A 424 23.90 13.15 -0.23
CA PRO A 424 23.95 12.32 -1.45
C PRO A 424 22.61 11.67 -1.84
N ALA A 425 21.50 11.97 -1.17
CA ALA A 425 20.22 11.30 -1.38
C ALA A 425 19.67 11.45 -2.81
N TYR A 426 19.72 12.66 -3.37
CA TYR A 426 19.31 12.93 -4.75
C TYR A 426 20.09 12.09 -5.77
N TYR A 427 21.41 12.01 -5.59
CA TYR A 427 22.25 11.21 -6.47
C TYR A 427 21.82 9.75 -6.47
N ASN A 428 21.57 9.16 -5.31
CA ASN A 428 21.17 7.76 -5.21
C ASN A 428 19.85 7.47 -5.94
N LEU A 429 18.95 8.45 -6.03
CA LEU A 429 17.67 8.31 -6.73
C LEU A 429 17.80 8.48 -8.25
N ILE A 430 18.64 9.41 -8.70
CA ILE A 430 18.83 9.66 -10.13
C ILE A 430 19.83 8.69 -10.78
N LYS A 431 20.72 8.08 -9.98
CA LYS A 431 21.82 7.20 -10.43
C LYS A 431 21.42 6.17 -11.49
N PRO A 432 20.32 5.39 -11.34
CA PRO A 432 19.93 4.39 -12.34
C PRO A 432 19.65 4.98 -13.73
N TYR A 433 19.24 6.25 -13.79
CA TYR A 433 18.82 6.92 -15.01
C TYR A 433 19.93 7.73 -15.70
N LEU A 434 21.11 7.86 -15.09
CA LEU A 434 22.20 8.71 -15.58
C LEU A 434 22.75 8.30 -16.95
N SER A 435 22.54 7.06 -17.38
CA SER A 435 22.89 6.60 -18.73
C SER A 435 22.16 7.36 -19.85
N GLY A 436 21.06 8.07 -19.54
CA GLY A 436 20.36 8.99 -20.46
C GLY A 436 20.62 10.48 -20.21
N ALA A 437 21.53 10.84 -19.32
CA ALA A 437 21.77 12.22 -18.94
C ALA A 437 22.54 13.00 -20.02
N PRO A 438 22.14 14.24 -20.36
CA PRO A 438 22.92 15.11 -21.23
C PRO A 438 24.17 15.64 -20.51
N GLY A 439 25.20 15.99 -21.28
CA GLY A 439 26.48 16.48 -20.74
C GLY A 439 26.35 17.71 -19.82
N GLU A 440 25.37 18.59 -20.07
CA GLU A 440 25.09 19.75 -19.21
C GLU A 440 24.70 19.36 -17.79
N ASP A 441 23.90 18.31 -17.66
CA ASP A 441 23.45 17.83 -16.36
C ASP A 441 24.54 17.05 -15.64
N LEU A 442 25.35 16.28 -16.36
CA LEU A 442 26.54 15.64 -15.81
C LEU A 442 27.55 16.69 -15.31
N ARG A 443 27.71 17.80 -16.03
CA ARG A 443 28.51 18.95 -15.60
C ARG A 443 27.92 19.68 -14.38
N ALA A 444 26.59 19.71 -14.25
CA ALA A 444 25.98 20.23 -13.03
C ALA A 444 26.29 19.30 -11.85
N LEU A 445 26.11 17.99 -12.07
CA LEU A 445 26.35 16.94 -11.07
C LEU A 445 27.82 16.88 -10.61
N SER A 446 28.79 17.19 -11.48
CA SER A 446 30.22 17.22 -11.12
C SER A 446 30.55 18.19 -9.98
N LYS A 447 29.70 19.19 -9.73
CA LYS A 447 29.88 20.20 -8.68
C LYS A 447 29.41 19.74 -7.30
N ASP A 448 28.67 18.64 -7.22
CA ASP A 448 27.97 18.19 -6.01
C ASP A 448 28.69 17.02 -5.28
N ASN A 449 29.98 16.78 -5.60
CA ASN A 449 30.88 15.80 -4.94
C ASN A 449 30.31 14.38 -4.83
N VAL A 450 29.97 13.82 -5.98
CA VAL A 450 28.99 12.72 -6.09
C VAL A 450 29.64 11.33 -5.95
N ASN A 451 30.97 11.26 -6.05
CA ASN A 451 31.76 10.03 -5.96
C ASN A 451 31.19 8.89 -6.81
N MET A 452 30.92 9.19 -8.09
CA MET A 452 30.35 8.24 -9.04
C MET A 452 31.25 7.03 -9.19
N ASP A 453 30.66 5.82 -9.10
CA ASP A 453 31.41 4.59 -9.32
C ASP A 453 31.77 4.42 -10.80
N ILE A 454 32.90 3.76 -11.05
CA ILE A 454 33.41 3.57 -12.42
C ILE A 454 32.44 2.79 -13.31
N GLY A 455 31.63 1.88 -12.75
CA GLY A 455 30.63 1.13 -13.51
C GLY A 455 29.54 2.04 -14.06
N THR A 456 28.99 2.92 -13.22
CA THR A 456 28.04 3.95 -13.62
C THR A 456 28.65 4.88 -14.67
N PHE A 457 29.88 5.35 -14.47
CA PHE A 457 30.57 6.22 -15.43
C PHE A 457 30.73 5.55 -16.81
N MET A 458 31.13 4.27 -16.84
CA MET A 458 31.27 3.50 -18.09
C MET A 458 29.94 3.25 -18.80
N SER A 459 28.81 3.37 -18.09
CA SER A 459 27.47 3.23 -18.67
C SER A 459 26.87 4.52 -19.25
N LEU A 460 27.56 5.66 -19.07
CA LEU A 460 27.09 6.96 -19.54
C LEU A 460 27.09 7.04 -21.07
N LYS A 461 26.16 7.84 -21.61
CA LYS A 461 26.07 8.12 -23.04
C LYS A 461 27.38 8.77 -23.53
N ILE A 462 28.02 8.13 -24.51
CA ILE A 462 29.33 8.54 -25.06
C ILE A 462 29.32 10.03 -25.42
N ASP A 463 28.36 10.49 -26.22
CA ASP A 463 28.26 11.90 -26.64
C ASP A 463 28.19 12.89 -25.47
N SER A 464 27.61 12.47 -24.35
CA SER A 464 27.51 13.32 -23.16
C SER A 464 28.82 13.40 -22.40
N VAL A 465 29.57 12.28 -22.35
CA VAL A 465 30.92 12.22 -21.75
C VAL A 465 31.94 13.01 -22.58
N LEU A 466 31.86 12.95 -23.90
CA LEU A 466 32.77 13.68 -24.80
C LEU A 466 32.73 15.20 -24.61
N ASN A 467 31.61 15.74 -24.13
CA ASN A 467 31.41 17.16 -23.84
C ASN A 467 31.92 17.60 -22.44
N LEU A 468 32.47 16.69 -21.64
CA LEU A 468 32.98 16.96 -20.30
C LEU A 468 34.46 17.32 -20.31
N THR A 469 34.86 18.24 -19.43
CA THR A 469 36.26 18.61 -19.21
C THR A 469 36.95 17.64 -18.23
N ALA A 470 38.28 17.73 -18.13
CA ALA A 470 39.03 17.00 -17.11
C ALA A 470 38.54 17.30 -15.68
N ASP A 471 38.24 18.57 -15.39
CA ASP A 471 37.70 18.98 -14.08
C ASP A 471 36.30 18.42 -13.83
N ASP A 472 35.45 18.34 -14.86
CA ASP A 472 34.12 17.73 -14.74
C ASP A 472 34.21 16.24 -14.37
N ILE A 473 35.07 15.49 -15.04
CA ILE A 473 35.28 14.05 -14.74
C ILE A 473 35.86 13.88 -13.33
N LYS A 474 36.80 14.74 -12.94
CA LYS A 474 37.35 14.75 -11.58
C LYS A 474 36.25 14.97 -10.54
N GLY A 475 35.34 15.92 -10.76
CA GLY A 475 34.22 16.20 -9.88
C GLY A 475 33.17 15.07 -9.82
N LEU A 476 32.90 14.43 -10.95
CA LEU A 476 31.98 13.28 -11.03
C LEU A 476 32.51 12.06 -10.28
N LEU A 477 33.74 11.63 -10.57
CA LEU A 477 34.31 10.41 -10.01
C LEU A 477 34.79 10.59 -8.56
N GLY A 478 35.23 11.80 -8.19
CA GLY A 478 35.69 12.11 -6.85
C GLY A 478 36.75 11.11 -6.34
N LEU A 479 36.44 10.41 -5.25
CA LEU A 479 37.31 9.37 -4.67
C LEU A 479 37.61 8.20 -5.62
N ASN A 480 36.75 7.94 -6.61
CA ASN A 480 36.90 6.85 -7.57
C ASN A 480 37.73 7.25 -8.80
N LEU A 481 38.32 8.45 -8.84
CA LEU A 481 39.06 8.96 -10.00
C LEU A 481 40.20 8.04 -10.45
N GLN A 482 40.85 7.33 -9.52
CA GLN A 482 41.95 6.41 -9.82
C GLN A 482 41.51 5.22 -10.70
N ASP A 483 40.22 4.85 -10.66
CA ASP A 483 39.70 3.75 -11.47
C ASP A 483 39.61 4.10 -12.97
N LEU A 484 39.66 5.39 -13.31
CA LEU A 484 39.66 5.86 -14.70
C LEU A 484 40.86 5.30 -15.49
N LYS A 485 42.03 5.18 -14.85
CA LYS A 485 43.24 4.62 -15.48
C LYS A 485 43.06 3.17 -15.91
N LYS A 486 42.28 2.39 -15.14
CA LYS A 486 41.99 0.98 -15.45
C LYS A 486 41.12 0.83 -16.70
N GLN A 487 40.38 1.88 -17.07
CA GLN A 487 39.46 1.90 -18.21
C GLN A 487 39.97 2.71 -19.40
N GLN A 488 41.24 3.16 -19.38
CA GLN A 488 41.82 4.04 -20.42
C GLN A 488 41.68 3.51 -21.86
N ASP A 489 41.61 2.19 -22.03
CA ASP A 489 41.55 1.51 -23.34
C ASP A 489 40.11 1.18 -23.78
N ASN A 490 39.12 1.44 -22.93
CA ASN A 490 37.71 1.14 -23.15
C ASN A 490 36.91 2.43 -23.41
N SER A 491 35.87 2.34 -24.24
CA SER A 491 34.90 3.42 -24.43
C SER A 491 33.95 3.49 -23.23
N PRO A 492 33.54 4.68 -22.73
CA PRO A 492 33.74 6.02 -23.31
C PRO A 492 35.09 6.70 -22.97
N VAL A 493 35.87 6.18 -22.01
CA VAL A 493 37.07 6.83 -21.47
C VAL A 493 38.12 7.08 -22.56
N LYS A 494 38.40 6.07 -23.38
CA LYS A 494 39.36 6.17 -24.50
C LYS A 494 38.99 7.26 -25.49
N ASP A 495 37.71 7.37 -25.84
CA ASP A 495 37.22 8.34 -26.81
C ASP A 495 37.28 9.75 -26.24
N TRP A 496 36.95 9.88 -24.96
CA TRP A 496 37.09 11.14 -24.23
C TRP A 496 38.54 11.60 -24.15
N ILE A 497 39.49 10.72 -23.78
CA ILE A 497 40.93 11.02 -23.73
C ILE A 497 41.41 11.63 -25.05
N ARG A 498 40.99 11.06 -26.18
CA ARG A 498 41.38 11.52 -27.53
C ARG A 498 40.88 12.91 -27.89
N GLN A 499 39.83 13.41 -27.21
CA GLN A 499 39.30 14.75 -27.42
C GLN A 499 39.90 15.80 -26.48
N GLN A 500 40.57 15.36 -25.40
CA GLN A 500 41.20 16.28 -24.44
C GLN A 500 42.63 16.64 -24.86
N ARG A 501 43.09 17.82 -24.43
CA ARG A 501 44.51 18.18 -24.53
C ARG A 501 45.33 17.36 -23.53
N GLN A 502 46.52 16.95 -23.94
CA GLN A 502 47.41 16.18 -23.07
C GLN A 502 47.76 16.95 -21.79
N SER A 503 48.00 18.27 -21.88
CA SER A 503 48.23 19.14 -20.72
C SER A 503 47.09 19.15 -19.70
N GLU A 504 45.83 19.03 -20.14
CA GLU A 504 44.67 18.96 -19.23
C GLU A 504 44.53 17.56 -18.60
N LEU A 505 44.84 16.50 -19.34
CA LEU A 505 44.88 15.14 -18.80
C LEU A 505 45.97 14.97 -17.74
N ASP A 506 47.12 15.60 -17.94
CA ASP A 506 48.26 15.52 -17.01
C ASP A 506 47.92 16.16 -15.65
N LYS A 507 47.05 17.19 -15.62
CA LYS A 507 46.56 17.81 -14.37
C LYS A 507 45.77 16.83 -13.49
N LEU A 508 45.25 15.74 -14.04
CA LEU A 508 44.57 14.70 -13.26
C LEU A 508 45.55 13.84 -12.45
N GLY A 509 46.85 13.84 -12.78
CA GLY A 509 47.87 13.09 -12.05
C GLY A 509 47.74 11.57 -12.18
N LEU A 510 47.01 11.08 -13.19
CA LEU A 510 46.73 9.66 -13.41
C LEU A 510 47.69 8.99 -14.43
N GLY A 511 48.53 9.80 -15.09
CA GLY A 511 49.39 9.33 -16.19
C GLY A 511 48.60 8.83 -17.40
N LEU A 512 47.47 9.46 -17.73
CA LEU A 512 46.70 9.14 -18.93
C LEU A 512 47.43 9.65 -20.17
N THR A 513 47.47 8.84 -21.24
CA THR A 513 48.20 9.16 -22.46
C THR A 513 47.31 8.96 -23.69
N GLY A 514 47.51 9.77 -24.73
CA GLY A 514 46.75 9.66 -25.98
C GLY A 514 45.81 10.85 -26.24
N GLY A 515 45.95 11.92 -25.46
CA GLY A 515 45.30 13.20 -25.75
C GLY A 515 46.00 13.98 -26.86
N ILE A 516 45.39 15.10 -27.24
CA ILE A 516 45.90 15.99 -28.30
C ILE A 516 47.15 16.71 -27.78
N PRO A 517 48.31 16.62 -28.46
CA PRO A 517 49.51 17.32 -28.05
C PRO A 517 49.34 18.85 -28.09
N ASP A 518 49.99 19.55 -27.18
CA ASP A 518 49.94 21.01 -27.16
C ASP A 518 50.50 21.61 -28.46
N GLY A 519 49.79 22.59 -29.01
CA GLY A 519 50.15 23.26 -30.27
C GLY A 519 49.47 22.72 -31.53
N TYR A 520 48.69 21.64 -31.43
CA TYR A 520 47.89 21.11 -32.55
C TYR A 520 46.44 21.61 -32.47
N ILE A 521 45.87 22.05 -33.60
CA ILE A 521 44.46 22.42 -33.72
C ILE A 521 43.67 21.19 -34.16
N SER A 522 42.66 20.80 -33.38
CA SER A 522 41.67 19.82 -33.82
C SER A 522 40.78 20.47 -34.88
N ILE A 523 40.91 20.03 -36.13
CA ILE A 523 40.02 20.46 -37.22
C ILE A 523 38.81 19.52 -37.15
N PRO A 524 37.60 20.00 -36.79
CA PRO A 524 36.43 19.15 -36.80
C PRO A 524 36.22 18.62 -38.23
N PRO A 525 35.89 17.33 -38.41
CA PRO A 525 35.54 16.83 -39.73
C PRO A 525 34.43 17.69 -40.31
N LYS A 526 34.61 18.14 -41.56
CA LYS A 526 33.60 18.88 -42.31
C LYS A 526 32.33 18.06 -42.25
N ILE A 527 31.30 18.56 -41.56
CA ILE A 527 29.96 17.98 -41.62
C ILE A 527 29.50 18.21 -43.06
N GLU A 528 29.76 17.25 -43.94
CA GLU A 528 28.93 17.13 -45.13
C GLU A 528 27.52 16.91 -44.60
N SER A 529 26.67 17.89 -44.85
CA SER A 529 25.25 17.78 -44.61
C SER A 529 24.73 16.61 -45.44
N MET A 530 24.73 15.42 -44.83
CA MET A 530 23.83 14.36 -45.24
C MET A 530 22.43 14.94 -45.06
N LYS A 531 21.91 15.48 -46.17
CA LYS A 531 20.50 15.71 -46.42
C LYS A 531 19.79 14.37 -46.23
N TYR A 532 19.51 14.01 -44.99
CA TYR A 532 18.38 13.15 -44.70
C TYR A 532 17.16 14.01 -44.95
N MET A 533 16.66 13.84 -46.17
CA MET A 533 15.35 14.20 -46.65
C MET A 533 14.36 14.44 -45.50
N ALA A 534 13.92 15.70 -45.39
CA ALA A 534 12.60 16.02 -44.92
C ALA A 534 11.60 15.29 -45.82
N PHE A 535 11.23 14.08 -45.44
CA PHE A 535 10.07 13.37 -45.97
C PHE A 535 9.17 13.07 -44.78
N GLY A 536 8.01 13.74 -44.74
CA GLY A 536 6.85 13.17 -44.06
C GLY A 536 6.23 13.93 -42.89
N PHE A 537 6.32 15.26 -42.80
CA PHE A 537 5.25 16.04 -42.15
C PHE A 537 4.01 16.09 -43.09
N HIS A 538 3.51 14.93 -43.52
CA HIS A 538 2.30 14.74 -44.33
C HIS A 538 1.95 13.24 -44.42
N GLN A 539 1.47 12.65 -43.33
CA GLN A 539 0.70 11.40 -43.41
C GLN A 539 -0.25 11.27 -42.21
N LEU A 540 -1.08 12.31 -42.05
CA LEU A 540 -2.20 12.38 -41.09
C LEU A 540 -3.57 12.09 -41.77
N LEU A 541 -3.58 11.62 -43.01
CA LEU A 541 -4.78 11.12 -43.68
C LEU A 541 -4.39 9.96 -44.59
N TYR A 542 -5.27 8.96 -44.70
CA TYR A 542 -5.14 7.70 -45.46
C TYR A 542 -4.47 6.52 -44.76
N CYS A 543 -5.04 6.15 -43.62
CA CYS A 543 -5.64 4.83 -43.45
C CYS A 543 -7.00 5.03 -42.75
N MET A 544 -7.99 5.49 -43.52
CA MET A 544 -9.40 5.34 -43.19
C MET A 544 -9.90 4.11 -43.95
N SER A 545 -10.47 3.11 -43.26
CA SER A 545 -11.53 2.16 -43.72
C SER A 545 -11.75 1.09 -42.66
#